data_AF-A0A838PV60-F1
#
_entry.id   AF-A0A838PV60-F1
#
_cell.length_a   1.000
_cell.length_b   1.000
_cell.length_c   1.000
_cell.angle_alpha   90.00
_cell.angle_beta   90.00
_cell.angle_gamma   90.00
#
_symmetry.space_group_name_H-M   'P 1'
#
loop_
_entity.id
_entity.type
_entity.pdbx_description
1 polymer ?
#
loop_
_entity_poly.entity_id
_entity_poly.type
_entity_poly.pdbx_seq_one_letter_code
_entity_poly.pdbx_strand_id
1 'polypeptide(L)'
;RRHRIGVGDGSLVRGLLAELEVPEDRRGKLLEHLSRRDLVALAVDAEELGLSPGARDLLVAIPTLRGGPEVLDRAEGPVARSAEGLRALHELLAESGAAQRTIFDLGLVRELGYYTGAVFEVYDPAVGFALGGGGRYDELLGRFGTPLPACGIALDIQRVHAAQAAEERLG
;
A
#
# COMPACT_ATOMS: atom_id res chain seq x y z
N ARG A 1 6.69 -21.83 7.36
CA ARG A 1 5.45 -21.21 6.84
C ARG A 1 5.84 -20.21 5.77
N ARG A 2 5.28 -20.31 4.56
CA ARG A 2 5.77 -19.58 3.37
C ARG A 2 5.08 -18.23 3.13
N HIS A 3 3.97 -17.95 3.81
CA HIS A 3 3.25 -16.68 3.65
C HIS A 3 4.12 -15.44 3.90
N ARG A 4 3.75 -14.37 3.18
CA ARG A 4 4.37 -13.04 3.27
C ARG A 4 3.30 -12.00 3.54
N ILE A 5 3.71 -10.91 4.18
CA ILE A 5 2.84 -9.76 4.47
C ILE A 5 3.37 -8.58 3.67
N GLY A 6 2.62 -8.13 2.67
CA GLY A 6 2.87 -6.84 2.02
C GLY A 6 2.46 -5.72 2.97
N VAL A 7 3.28 -4.70 3.12
CA VAL A 7 3.04 -3.55 4.00
C VAL A 7 3.26 -2.28 3.19
N GLY A 8 2.32 -1.34 3.28
CA GLY A 8 2.41 -0.03 2.65
C GLY A 8 1.65 1.00 3.45
N ASP A 9 1.43 2.17 2.87
CA ASP A 9 0.68 3.26 3.50
C ASP A 9 -0.38 3.77 2.53
N GLY A 10 -1.65 3.55 2.88
CA GLY A 10 -2.78 3.94 2.06
C GLY A 10 -2.93 5.45 1.88
N SER A 11 -2.24 6.26 2.71
CA SER A 11 -2.20 7.72 2.61
C SER A 11 -1.07 8.24 1.71
N LEU A 12 -0.03 7.44 1.42
CA LEU A 12 1.19 7.87 0.75
C LEU A 12 0.91 8.56 -0.58
N VAL A 13 0.18 7.88 -1.46
CA VAL A 13 -0.07 8.38 -2.82
C VAL A 13 -0.99 9.60 -2.78
N ARG A 14 -1.97 9.62 -1.87
CA ARG A 14 -2.85 10.79 -1.71
C ARG A 14 -2.07 11.99 -1.20
N GLY A 15 -1.18 11.80 -0.24
CA GLY A 15 -0.27 12.82 0.27
C GLY A 15 0.63 13.37 -0.83
N LEU A 16 1.21 12.48 -1.66
CA LEU A 16 2.00 12.87 -2.82
C LEU A 16 1.17 13.69 -3.83
N LEU A 17 -0.03 13.23 -4.20
CA LEU A 17 -0.89 13.95 -5.14
C LEU A 17 -1.30 15.32 -4.61
N ALA A 18 -1.49 15.46 -3.29
CA ALA A 18 -1.75 16.75 -2.67
C ALA A 18 -0.52 17.67 -2.70
N GLU A 19 0.68 17.14 -2.43
CA GLU A 19 1.94 17.89 -2.47
C GLU A 19 2.32 18.33 -3.89
N LEU A 20 1.93 17.54 -4.90
CA LEU A 20 2.05 17.88 -6.32
C LEU A 20 0.92 18.79 -6.82
N GLU A 21 0.06 19.29 -5.92
CA GLU A 21 -1.06 20.19 -6.22
C GLU A 21 -2.04 19.63 -7.28
N VAL A 22 -2.17 18.30 -7.37
CA VAL A 22 -3.10 17.67 -8.31
C VAL A 22 -4.55 18.02 -7.90
N PRO A 23 -5.39 18.50 -8.84
CA PRO A 23 -6.80 18.81 -8.57
C PRO A 23 -7.56 17.60 -8.01
N GLU A 24 -8.39 17.81 -6.98
CA GLU A 24 -9.12 16.73 -6.27
C GLU A 24 -9.97 15.85 -7.21
N ASP A 25 -10.62 16.46 -8.20
CA ASP A 25 -11.44 15.79 -9.21
C ASP A 25 -10.62 14.88 -10.16
N ARG A 26 -9.30 15.09 -10.22
CA ARG A 26 -8.37 14.31 -11.05
C ARG A 26 -7.64 13.22 -10.26
N ARG A 27 -7.55 13.33 -8.93
CA ARG A 27 -6.82 12.36 -8.08
C ARG A 27 -7.38 10.95 -8.16
N GLY A 28 -8.71 10.81 -8.22
CA GLY A 28 -9.37 9.51 -8.32
C GLY A 28 -8.90 8.69 -9.53
N LYS A 29 -8.75 9.33 -10.69
CA LYS A 29 -8.28 8.70 -11.93
C LYS A 29 -6.85 8.19 -11.81
N LEU A 30 -5.93 9.01 -11.27
CA LEU A 30 -4.53 8.60 -11.08
C LEU A 30 -4.41 7.46 -10.07
N LEU A 31 -5.20 7.49 -9.00
CA LEU A 31 -5.26 6.43 -7.99
C LEU A 31 -5.80 5.11 -8.57
N GLU A 32 -6.77 5.17 -9.49
CA GLU A 32 -7.27 3.98 -10.18
C GLU A 32 -6.19 3.35 -11.06
N HIS A 33 -5.48 4.15 -11.87
CA HIS A 33 -4.35 3.66 -12.67
C HIS A 33 -3.30 2.98 -11.80
N LEU A 34 -2.96 3.59 -10.68
CA LEU A 34 -2.02 3.03 -9.71
C LEU A 34 -2.50 1.69 -9.15
N SER A 35 -3.76 1.61 -8.72
CA SER A 35 -4.36 0.40 -8.18
C SER A 35 -4.39 -0.75 -9.19
N ARG A 36 -4.50 -0.42 -10.49
CA ARG A 36 -4.52 -1.39 -11.59
C ARG A 36 -3.13 -1.66 -12.16
N ARG A 37 -2.09 -0.99 -11.64
CA ARG A 37 -0.71 -1.03 -12.15
C ARG A 37 -0.61 -0.60 -13.62
N ASP A 38 -1.50 0.27 -14.09
CA ASP A 38 -1.44 0.88 -15.41
C ASP A 38 -0.50 2.09 -15.40
N LEU A 39 0.80 1.81 -15.40
CA LEU A 39 1.84 2.84 -15.30
C LEU A 39 1.92 3.71 -16.56
N VAL A 40 1.46 3.20 -17.70
CA VAL A 40 1.45 3.94 -18.97
C VAL A 40 0.35 4.99 -18.93
N ALA A 41 -0.89 4.59 -18.57
CA ALA A 41 -1.98 5.54 -18.43
C ALA A 41 -1.71 6.57 -17.32
N LEU A 42 -1.08 6.15 -16.22
CA LEU A 42 -0.64 7.05 -15.15
C LEU A 42 0.34 8.13 -15.67
N ALA A 43 1.33 7.75 -16.47
CA ALA A 43 2.31 8.67 -17.04
C ALA A 43 1.67 9.68 -18.01
N VAL A 44 0.76 9.20 -18.88
CA VAL A 44 0.03 10.02 -19.84
C VAL A 44 -0.85 11.04 -19.13
N ASP A 45 -1.66 10.60 -18.16
CA ASP A 45 -2.56 11.51 -17.43
C ASP A 45 -1.78 12.53 -16.58
N ALA A 46 -0.63 12.14 -16.02
CA ALA A 46 0.26 13.05 -15.30
C ALA A 46 0.82 14.16 -16.22
N GLU A 47 1.17 13.81 -17.47
CA GLU A 47 1.64 14.78 -18.47
C GLU A 47 0.52 15.72 -18.94
N GLU A 48 -0.68 15.20 -19.19
CA GLU A 48 -1.87 16.02 -19.54
C GLU A 48 -2.25 17.01 -18.44
N LEU A 49 -1.96 16.68 -17.18
CA LEU A 49 -2.16 17.56 -16.03
C LEU A 49 -1.08 18.64 -15.90
N GLY A 50 -0.04 18.60 -16.72
CA GLY A 50 1.08 19.54 -16.66
C GLY A 50 2.02 19.31 -15.49
N LEU A 51 2.05 18.08 -14.92
CA LEU A 51 3.02 17.76 -13.88
C LEU A 51 4.44 17.80 -14.45
N SER A 52 5.39 18.26 -13.63
CA SER A 52 6.80 18.28 -14.02
C SER A 52 7.31 16.86 -14.36
N PRO A 53 8.32 16.72 -15.22
CA PRO A 53 8.91 15.42 -15.53
C PRO A 53 9.33 14.65 -14.27
N GLY A 54 9.91 15.33 -13.27
CA GLY A 54 10.28 14.70 -12.00
C GLY A 54 9.09 14.19 -11.18
N ALA A 55 7.97 14.93 -11.18
CA ALA A 55 6.74 14.50 -10.50
C ALA A 55 6.10 13.29 -11.18
N ARG A 56 6.06 13.28 -12.52
CA ARG A 56 5.60 12.14 -13.32
C ARG A 56 6.47 10.91 -13.07
N ASP A 57 7.78 11.07 -13.14
CA ASP A 57 8.73 9.97 -12.95
C ASP A 57 8.63 9.40 -11.53
N LEU A 58 8.42 10.25 -10.51
CA LEU A 58 8.15 9.81 -9.14
C LEU A 58 6.85 8.99 -9.02
N LEU A 59 5.75 9.45 -9.63
CA LEU A 59 4.47 8.73 -9.62
C LEU A 59 4.58 7.34 -10.26
N VAL A 60 5.35 7.22 -11.35
CA VAL A 60 5.60 5.95 -12.04
C VAL A 60 6.58 5.06 -11.26
N ALA A 61 7.55 5.66 -10.57
CA ALA A 61 8.56 4.93 -9.81
C ALA A 61 8.01 4.29 -8.53
N ILE A 62 7.09 4.95 -7.81
CA ILE A 62 6.58 4.46 -6.51
C ILE A 62 6.03 3.03 -6.55
N PRO A 63 5.20 2.62 -7.53
CA PRO A 63 4.79 1.24 -7.72
C PRO A 63 5.92 0.21 -7.79
N THR A 64 7.10 0.62 -8.23
CA THR A 64 8.27 -0.25 -8.39
C THR A 64 9.09 -0.37 -7.10
N LEU A 65 8.83 0.50 -6.11
CA LEU A 65 9.49 0.49 -4.82
C LEU A 65 8.86 -0.59 -3.93
N ARG A 66 9.30 -1.83 -4.15
CA ARG A 66 8.88 -3.02 -3.41
C ARG A 66 10.06 -3.90 -3.04
N GLY A 67 10.13 -4.33 -1.79
CA GLY A 67 11.27 -5.11 -1.29
C GLY A 67 11.30 -5.27 0.23
N GLY A 68 12.50 -5.46 0.78
CA GLY A 68 12.72 -5.43 2.21
C GLY A 68 12.75 -4.00 2.76
N PRO A 69 13.16 -3.81 4.03
CA PRO A 69 13.21 -2.50 4.68
C PRO A 69 14.11 -1.50 3.93
N GLU A 70 15.10 -1.96 3.17
CA GLU A 70 16.00 -1.12 2.35
C GLU A 70 15.26 -0.26 1.31
N VAL A 71 14.03 -0.65 0.92
CA VAL A 71 13.21 0.16 0.01
C VAL A 71 12.72 1.44 0.68
N LEU A 72 12.56 1.45 2.00
CA LEU A 72 12.14 2.64 2.74
C LEU A 72 13.20 3.73 2.65
N ASP A 73 14.48 3.37 2.53
CA ASP A 73 15.59 4.32 2.38
C ASP A 73 15.64 4.99 1.01
N ARG A 74 14.95 4.44 0.03
CA ARG A 74 14.78 5.02 -1.31
C ARG A 74 13.59 5.97 -1.40
N ALA A 75 12.80 6.09 -0.34
CA ALA A 75 11.67 7.01 -0.28
C ALA A 75 12.16 8.40 0.12
N GLU A 76 12.31 9.27 -0.87
CA GLU A 76 12.79 10.65 -0.71
C GLU A 76 11.69 11.67 -0.99
N GLY A 77 11.91 12.92 -0.57
CA GLY A 77 11.02 14.04 -0.86
C GLY A 77 9.59 13.82 -0.33
N PRO A 78 8.54 14.02 -1.15
CA PRO A 78 7.13 13.97 -0.70
C PRO A 78 6.70 12.67 -0.01
N VAL A 79 7.39 11.54 -0.30
CA VAL A 79 7.04 10.23 0.25
C VAL A 79 7.80 9.86 1.53
N ALA A 80 8.77 10.70 1.96
CA ALA A 80 9.62 10.42 3.11
C ALA A 80 8.82 10.25 4.42
N ARG A 81 7.76 11.05 4.62
CA ARG A 81 6.90 10.98 5.83
C ARG A 81 6.20 9.63 5.97
N SER A 82 5.63 9.10 4.88
CA SER A 82 5.01 7.77 4.91
C SER A 82 6.06 6.67 5.15
N ALA A 83 7.26 6.84 4.59
CA ALA A 83 8.35 5.90 4.85
C ALA A 83 8.82 5.90 6.31
N GLU A 84 8.85 7.06 7.00
CA GLU A 84 9.11 7.12 8.45
C GLU A 84 8.10 6.30 9.25
N GLY A 85 6.80 6.44 8.95
CA GLY A 85 5.76 5.63 9.60
C GLY A 85 5.96 4.12 9.38
N LEU A 86 6.37 3.73 8.17
CA LEU A 86 6.70 2.35 7.84
C LEU A 86 7.98 1.84 8.51
N ARG A 87 8.99 2.70 8.72
CA ARG A 87 10.20 2.36 9.48
C ARG A 87 9.88 2.12 10.94
N ALA A 88 9.09 2.98 11.57
CA ALA A 88 8.63 2.78 12.95
C ALA A 88 7.82 1.48 13.09
N LEU A 89 6.97 1.17 12.10
CA LEU A 89 6.26 -0.11 12.06
C LEU A 89 7.23 -1.29 11.89
N HIS A 90 8.27 -1.16 11.07
CA HIS A 90 9.29 -2.20 10.90
C HIS A 90 9.98 -2.56 12.22
N GLU A 91 10.36 -1.55 13.01
CA GLU A 91 11.00 -1.72 14.32
C GLU A 91 10.10 -2.51 15.29
N LEU A 92 8.82 -2.15 15.39
CA LEU A 92 7.85 -2.88 16.20
C LEU A 92 7.64 -4.33 15.72
N LEU A 93 7.66 -4.55 14.40
CA LEU A 93 7.55 -5.88 13.82
C LEU A 93 8.81 -6.72 14.05
N ALA A 94 9.98 -6.08 14.20
CA ALA A 94 11.22 -6.77 14.53
C ALA A 94 11.16 -7.35 15.95
N GLU A 95 10.62 -6.59 16.92
CA GLU A 95 10.43 -7.03 18.31
C GLU A 95 9.52 -8.27 18.42
N SER A 96 8.51 -8.38 17.56
CA SER A 96 7.60 -9.54 17.52
C SER A 96 8.10 -10.72 16.66
N GLY A 97 9.23 -10.56 15.96
CA GLY A 97 9.75 -11.54 14.99
C GLY A 97 8.96 -11.62 13.67
N ALA A 98 7.94 -10.77 13.48
CA ALA A 98 7.12 -10.73 12.28
C ALA A 98 7.83 -10.08 11.08
N ALA A 99 8.82 -9.21 11.31
CA ALA A 99 9.56 -8.47 10.28
C ALA A 99 10.17 -9.38 9.19
N GLN A 100 10.56 -10.62 9.50
CA GLN A 100 11.15 -11.53 8.51
C GLN A 100 10.17 -11.93 7.39
N ARG A 101 8.86 -11.75 7.63
CA ARG A 101 7.79 -12.07 6.67
C ARG A 101 7.26 -10.84 5.94
N THR A 102 7.71 -9.64 6.29
CA THR A 102 7.21 -8.42 5.68
C THR A 102 7.90 -8.13 4.35
N ILE A 103 7.17 -7.51 3.44
CA ILE A 103 7.66 -6.91 2.21
C ILE A 103 7.04 -5.52 2.17
N PHE A 104 7.86 -4.49 2.09
CA PHE A 104 7.36 -3.13 1.91
C PHE A 104 7.02 -2.91 0.43
N ASP A 105 5.88 -2.27 0.16
CA ASP A 105 5.41 -1.89 -1.18
C ASP A 105 4.80 -0.48 -1.08
N LEU A 106 5.53 0.52 -1.57
CA LEU A 106 5.10 1.92 -1.49
C LEU A 106 4.00 2.25 -2.50
N GLY A 107 3.75 1.37 -3.47
CA GLY A 107 2.60 1.44 -4.37
C GLY A 107 1.41 0.61 -3.90
N LEU A 108 1.44 0.03 -2.69
CA LEU A 108 0.33 -0.74 -2.16
C LEU A 108 -0.84 0.19 -1.81
N VAL A 109 -1.88 0.10 -2.63
CA VAL A 109 -3.12 0.85 -2.42
C VAL A 109 -4.26 -0.15 -2.27
N ARG A 110 -4.96 -0.08 -1.13
CA ARG A 110 -6.20 -0.82 -0.86
C ARG A 110 -7.36 0.15 -0.73
N GLU A 111 -8.53 -0.27 -1.20
CA GLU A 111 -9.84 0.38 -0.98
C GLU A 111 -9.74 1.92 -1.00
N LEU A 112 -9.64 2.48 -2.21
CA LEU A 112 -9.36 3.89 -2.46
C LEU A 112 -10.17 4.84 -1.54
N GLY A 113 -9.45 5.59 -0.71
CA GLY A 113 -10.04 6.58 0.19
C GLY A 113 -10.57 6.02 1.52
N TYR A 114 -10.38 4.74 1.83
CA TYR A 114 -10.76 4.15 3.13
C TYR A 114 -9.63 4.20 4.17
N TYR A 115 -8.42 3.79 3.81
CA TYR A 115 -7.31 3.68 4.76
C TYR A 115 -6.53 5.00 4.90
N THR A 116 -6.28 5.43 6.13
CA THR A 116 -5.65 6.71 6.51
C THR A 116 -4.18 6.58 6.93
N GLY A 117 -3.59 5.39 6.80
CA GLY A 117 -2.20 5.15 7.18
C GLY A 117 -1.75 3.76 6.73
N ALA A 118 -0.94 3.08 7.57
CA ALA A 118 -0.41 1.75 7.28
C ALA A 118 -1.50 0.76 6.83
N VAL A 119 -1.23 0.06 5.73
CA VAL A 119 -2.05 -1.02 5.17
C VAL A 119 -1.21 -2.27 5.00
N PHE A 120 -1.86 -3.42 4.98
CA PHE A 120 -1.19 -4.69 4.74
C PHE A 120 -2.05 -5.68 3.96
N GLU A 121 -1.38 -6.57 3.23
CA GLU A 121 -1.96 -7.70 2.52
C GLU A 121 -1.22 -8.98 2.89
N VAL A 122 -1.97 -10.07 3.07
CA VAL A 122 -1.39 -11.39 3.35
C VAL A 122 -1.38 -12.21 2.06
N TYR A 123 -0.22 -12.74 1.71
CA TYR A 123 -0.02 -13.58 0.53
C TYR A 123 0.53 -14.93 0.91
N ASP A 124 0.20 -15.95 0.13
CA ASP A 124 0.88 -17.24 0.17
C ASP A 124 1.43 -17.57 -1.23
N PRO A 125 2.70 -18.01 -1.36
CA PRO A 125 3.29 -18.28 -2.67
C PRO A 125 2.65 -19.45 -3.42
N ALA A 126 1.84 -20.28 -2.77
CA ALA A 126 1.09 -21.33 -3.45
C ALA A 126 -0.07 -20.79 -4.30
N VAL A 127 -0.47 -19.52 -4.12
CA VAL A 127 -1.61 -18.90 -4.83
C VAL A 127 -1.27 -17.51 -5.36
N GLY A 128 -1.97 -17.09 -6.41
CA GLY A 128 -1.77 -15.79 -7.07
C GLY A 128 -2.60 -14.63 -6.51
N PHE A 129 -3.26 -14.79 -5.36
CA PHE A 129 -4.17 -13.79 -4.79
C PHE A 129 -3.88 -13.54 -3.30
N ALA A 130 -4.24 -12.34 -2.82
CA ALA A 130 -4.18 -12.02 -1.40
C ALA A 130 -5.23 -12.83 -0.61
N LEU A 131 -4.82 -13.38 0.53
CA LEU A 131 -5.67 -14.12 1.47
C LEU A 131 -6.52 -13.19 2.34
N GLY A 132 -6.12 -11.93 2.43
CA GLY A 132 -6.75 -10.93 3.27
C GLY A 132 -5.85 -9.74 3.45
N GLY A 133 -6.25 -8.83 4.32
CA GLY A 133 -5.53 -7.60 4.55
C GLY A 133 -6.23 -6.72 5.56
N GLY A 134 -5.76 -5.48 5.65
CA GLY A 134 -6.27 -4.52 6.60
C GLY A 134 -5.41 -3.29 6.65
N GLY A 135 -5.58 -2.51 7.72
CA GLY A 135 -4.86 -1.27 7.89
C GLY A 135 -5.55 -0.32 8.86
N ARG A 136 -5.05 0.91 8.90
CA ARG A 136 -5.56 2.02 9.71
C ARG A 136 -6.61 2.84 8.97
N TYR A 137 -7.74 3.14 9.62
CA TYR A 137 -8.92 3.82 9.03
C TYR A 137 -9.56 4.79 10.05
N ASP A 138 -8.84 5.85 10.39
CA ASP A 138 -9.22 6.76 11.48
C ASP A 138 -10.51 7.57 11.21
N GLU A 139 -10.89 7.73 9.95
CA GLU A 139 -12.07 8.53 9.57
C GLU A 139 -13.39 7.77 9.76
N LEU A 140 -13.37 6.44 9.90
CA LEU A 140 -14.58 5.63 9.91
C LEU A 140 -15.52 5.97 11.06
N LEU A 141 -15.00 5.97 12.30
CA LEU A 141 -15.81 6.19 13.49
C LEU A 141 -16.34 7.64 13.58
N GLY A 142 -15.62 8.60 12.98
CA GLY A 142 -16.08 9.98 12.84
C GLY A 142 -17.42 10.09 12.10
N ARG A 143 -17.68 9.21 11.12
CA ARG A 143 -18.96 9.15 10.38
C ARG A 143 -20.16 8.72 11.25
N PHE A 144 -19.88 8.11 12.41
CA PHE A 144 -20.87 7.70 13.40
C PHE A 144 -20.88 8.62 14.64
N GLY A 145 -20.23 9.78 14.57
CA GLY A 145 -20.25 10.81 15.61
C GLY A 145 -19.19 10.68 16.70
N THR A 146 -18.25 9.74 16.59
CA THR A 146 -17.16 9.56 17.58
C THR A 146 -15.82 9.47 16.86
N PRO A 147 -15.08 10.58 16.66
CA PRO A 147 -13.79 10.54 15.99
C PRO A 147 -12.75 9.82 16.85
N LEU A 148 -12.38 8.61 16.45
CA LEU A 148 -11.38 7.78 17.13
C LEU A 148 -10.52 7.03 16.11
N PRO A 149 -9.19 6.96 16.31
CA PRO A 149 -8.32 6.14 15.49
C PRO A 149 -8.72 4.66 15.53
N ALA A 150 -8.56 3.96 14.41
CA ALA A 150 -8.93 2.56 14.30
C ALA A 150 -8.02 1.81 13.33
N CYS A 151 -7.74 0.54 13.62
CA CYS A 151 -7.07 -0.36 12.71
C CYS A 151 -7.63 -1.78 12.86
N GLY A 152 -7.51 -2.59 11.82
CA GLY A 152 -8.03 -3.95 11.81
C GLY A 152 -7.50 -4.79 10.66
N ILE A 153 -7.78 -6.09 10.73
CA ILE A 153 -7.44 -7.10 9.73
C ILE A 153 -8.67 -7.97 9.45
N ALA A 154 -8.82 -8.39 8.19
CA ALA A 154 -9.74 -9.42 7.76
C ALA A 154 -9.03 -10.45 6.90
N LEU A 155 -9.36 -11.73 7.09
CA LEU A 155 -8.90 -12.84 6.26
C LEU A 155 -10.11 -13.50 5.60
N ASP A 156 -9.96 -13.85 4.33
CA ASP A 156 -10.93 -14.62 3.58
C ASP A 156 -10.67 -16.12 3.82
N ILE A 157 -11.55 -16.76 4.58
CA ILE A 157 -11.41 -18.17 4.96
C ILE A 157 -11.38 -19.10 3.74
N GLN A 158 -12.13 -18.77 2.67
CA GLN A 158 -12.13 -19.58 1.45
C GLN A 158 -10.79 -19.49 0.74
N ARG A 159 -10.19 -18.30 0.68
CA ARG A 159 -8.85 -18.09 0.10
C ARG A 159 -7.76 -18.75 0.92
N VAL A 160 -7.85 -18.68 2.26
CA VAL A 160 -6.93 -19.39 3.15
C VAL A 160 -7.01 -20.89 2.91
N HIS A 161 -8.22 -21.46 2.84
CA HIS A 161 -8.39 -22.89 2.56
C HIS A 161 -7.82 -23.27 1.18
N ALA A 162 -8.07 -22.47 0.15
CA ALA A 162 -7.53 -22.70 -1.18
C ALA A 162 -5.99 -22.68 -1.19
N ALA A 163 -5.37 -21.79 -0.42
CA ALA A 163 -3.91 -21.74 -0.28
C ALA A 163 -3.36 -22.98 0.43
N GLN A 164 -4.00 -23.44 1.51
CA GLN A 164 -3.61 -24.68 2.19
C GLN A 164 -3.69 -25.89 1.26
N ALA A 165 -4.80 -26.03 0.51
CA ALA A 165 -4.96 -27.12 -0.45
C ALA A 165 -3.96 -27.03 -1.62
N ALA A 166 -3.50 -25.84 -1.99
CA ALA A 166 -2.46 -25.65 -3.00
C ALA A 166 -1.06 -26.01 -2.46
N GLU A 167 -0.73 -25.63 -1.22
CA GLU A 167 0.53 -26.03 -0.56
C GLU A 167 0.66 -27.56 -0.50
N GLU A 168 -0.41 -28.28 -0.15
CA GLU A 168 -0.42 -29.75 -0.07
C GLU A 168 -0.14 -30.44 -1.42
N ARG A 169 -0.51 -29.83 -2.54
CA ARG A 169 -0.23 -30.36 -3.89
C ARG A 169 1.19 -30.07 -4.38
N LEU A 170 1.84 -29.08 -3.78
CA LEU A 170 3.21 -28.65 -4.10
C LEU A 170 4.25 -29.32 -3.19
N GLY A 171 3.81 -29.99 -2.12
CA GLY A 171 4.61 -30.87 -1.26
C GLY A 171 4.70 -32.29 -1.81
#